data_AF-A0A1V1WBF1-F1
#
_entry.id   AF-A0A1V1WBF1-F1
#
_cell.length_a   1.000
_cell.length_b   1.000
_cell.length_c   1.000
_cell.angle_alpha   90.00
_cell.angle_beta   90.00
_cell.angle_gamma   90.00
#
_symmetry.space_group_name_H-M   'P 1'
#
loop_
_entity.id
_entity.type
_entity.pdbx_description
1 polymer ?
#
loop_
_entity_poly.entity_id
_entity_poly.type
_entity_poly.pdbx_seq_one_letter_code
_entity_poly.pdbx_strand_id
1 'polypeptide(L)'
;CPNTSSFDKMKSLLITAFFALACTTVHTFSNRELEELFCSLPNHLAARWIDCILEDAAESISKSANVVHTCVDEFWDVKGLGDSLYSMQCNWDIRRDDNVGECIMEKAKSLDFDQPPTEEEFLAVKNRIEPCLFTAK
;
A
#
# COMPACT_ATOMS: atom_id res chain seq x y z
N CYS A 1 30.98 52.20 3.39
CA CYS A 1 30.46 50.98 2.74
C CYS A 1 30.13 49.95 3.81
N PRO A 2 28.88 49.86 4.31
CA PRO A 2 28.56 48.88 5.34
C PRO A 2 28.33 47.50 4.69
N ASN A 3 29.22 46.57 5.07
CA ASN A 3 29.04 45.12 5.19
C ASN A 3 27.82 44.47 4.49
N THR A 4 27.97 44.17 3.19
CA THR A 4 27.16 43.18 2.47
C THR A 4 27.34 41.76 3.03
N SER A 5 28.46 41.46 3.72
CA SER A 5 28.78 40.13 4.27
C SER A 5 27.84 39.64 5.39
N SER A 6 27.21 40.55 6.16
CA SER A 6 26.37 40.16 7.30
C SER A 6 24.96 39.73 6.88
N PHE A 7 24.44 40.32 5.79
CA PHE A 7 23.07 40.09 5.32
C PHE A 7 22.90 38.70 4.67
N ASP A 8 23.92 38.25 3.92
CA ASP A 8 23.91 36.91 3.30
C ASP A 8 24.07 35.78 4.32
N LYS A 9 24.84 36.02 5.40
CA LYS A 9 24.93 35.07 6.54
C LYS A 9 23.61 34.93 7.27
N MET A 10 22.88 36.03 7.46
CA MET A 10 21.58 36.03 8.14
C MET A 10 20.50 35.33 7.31
N LYS A 11 20.49 35.53 5.98
CA LYS A 11 19.61 34.78 5.06
C LYS A 11 19.91 33.30 5.04
N SER A 12 21.19 32.92 4.97
CA SER A 12 21.61 31.51 4.98
C SER A 12 21.21 30.81 6.29
N LEU A 13 21.37 31.48 7.44
CA LEU A 13 20.93 30.98 8.74
C LEU A 13 19.41 30.79 8.81
N LEU A 14 18.63 31.73 8.28
CA LEU A 14 17.17 31.61 8.24
C LEU A 14 16.70 30.46 7.33
N ILE A 15 17.33 30.29 6.17
CA ILE A 15 17.03 29.19 5.25
C ILE A 15 17.38 27.85 5.91
N THR A 16 18.55 27.76 6.54
CA THR A 16 18.99 26.54 7.23
C THR A 16 18.09 26.23 8.43
N ALA A 17 17.67 27.25 9.19
CA ALA A 17 16.73 27.09 10.28
C ALA A 17 15.34 26.66 9.79
N PHE A 18 14.89 27.17 8.63
CA PHE A 18 13.63 26.76 8.01
C PHE A 18 13.69 25.30 7.54
N PHE A 19 14.79 24.87 6.90
CA PHE A 19 14.97 23.45 6.54
C PHE A 19 15.13 22.55 7.76
N ALA A 20 15.83 22.99 8.81
CA ALA A 20 15.93 22.24 10.06
C ALA A 20 14.56 22.10 10.73
N LEU A 21 13.78 23.17 10.80
CA LEU A 21 12.40 23.15 11.29
C LEU A 21 11.54 22.22 10.45
N ALA A 22 11.55 22.38 9.12
CA ALA A 22 10.80 21.53 8.21
C ALA A 22 11.18 20.05 8.39
N CYS A 23 12.46 19.71 8.43
CA CYS A 23 12.93 18.33 8.66
C CYS A 23 12.55 17.78 10.04
N THR A 24 12.42 18.63 11.06
CA THR A 24 11.93 18.21 12.40
C THR A 24 10.40 18.17 12.51
N THR A 25 9.68 18.83 11.60
CA THR A 25 8.21 18.89 11.59
C THR A 25 7.56 18.05 10.50
N VAL A 26 8.33 17.40 9.61
CA VAL A 26 7.78 16.36 8.74
C VAL A 26 7.41 15.17 9.63
N HIS A 27 6.19 15.21 10.15
CA HIS A 27 5.55 14.02 10.68
C HIS A 27 5.46 13.02 9.53
N THR A 28 6.17 11.89 9.66
CA THR A 28 5.94 10.74 8.81
C THR A 28 4.45 10.43 8.83
N PHE A 29 3.83 10.26 7.66
CA PHE A 29 2.42 9.89 7.57
C PHE A 29 2.12 8.71 8.51
N SER A 30 1.07 8.83 9.31
CA SER A 30 0.55 7.73 10.11
C SER A 30 0.00 6.64 9.20
N ASN A 31 -0.09 5.41 9.70
CA ASN A 31 -0.66 4.29 8.94
C ASN A 31 -2.09 4.61 8.44
N ARG A 32 -2.86 5.35 9.23
CA ARG A 32 -4.20 5.79 8.85
C ARG A 32 -4.16 6.79 7.70
N GLU A 33 -3.26 7.77 7.73
CA GLU A 33 -3.11 8.73 6.62
C GLU A 33 -2.62 8.05 5.34
N LEU A 34 -1.78 7.02 5.45
CA LEU A 34 -1.37 6.20 4.31
C LEU A 34 -2.54 5.36 3.75
N GLU A 35 -3.37 4.77 4.61
CA GLU A 35 -4.59 4.06 4.19
C GLU A 35 -5.58 5.01 3.52
N GLU A 36 -5.83 6.18 4.11
CA GLU A 36 -6.70 7.21 3.52
C GLU A 36 -6.17 7.67 2.16
N LEU A 37 -4.85 7.86 2.02
CA LEU A 37 -4.21 8.20 0.75
C LEU A 37 -4.38 7.08 -0.28
N PHE A 38 -4.10 5.83 0.11
CA PHE A 38 -4.22 4.68 -0.77
C PHE A 38 -5.67 4.49 -1.25
N CYS A 39 -6.64 4.58 -0.33
CA CYS A 39 -8.06 4.45 -0.63
C CYS A 39 -8.67 5.66 -1.35
N SER A 40 -7.91 6.75 -1.50
CA SER A 40 -8.29 7.90 -2.33
C SER A 40 -7.94 7.72 -3.81
N LEU A 41 -7.15 6.70 -4.16
CA LEU A 41 -6.78 6.41 -5.53
C LEU A 41 -7.99 5.93 -6.33
N PRO A 42 -8.10 6.28 -7.63
CA PRO A 42 -9.11 5.68 -8.49
C PRO A 42 -8.99 4.16 -8.51
N ASN A 43 -10.09 3.43 -8.23
CA ASN A 43 -10.08 1.97 -8.05
C ASN A 43 -9.33 1.22 -9.15
N HIS A 44 -9.56 1.58 -10.42
CA HIS A 44 -8.90 0.94 -11.57
C HIS A 44 -7.37 1.11 -11.58
N LEU A 45 -6.84 2.24 -11.08
CA LEU A 45 -5.40 2.46 -10.99
C LEU A 45 -4.81 1.68 -9.81
N ALA A 46 -5.49 1.68 -8.67
CA ALA A 46 -5.06 0.93 -7.49
C ALA A 46 -5.09 -0.59 -7.75
N ALA A 47 -6.16 -1.09 -8.36
CA ALA A 47 -6.29 -2.49 -8.76
C ALA A 47 -5.16 -2.92 -9.69
N ARG A 48 -4.91 -2.14 -10.76
CA ARG A 48 -3.81 -2.43 -11.69
C ARG A 48 -2.43 -2.36 -11.02
N TRP A 49 -2.25 -1.45 -10.07
CA TRP A 49 -1.01 -1.37 -9.31
C TRP A 49 -0.80 -2.60 -8.44
N ILE A 50 -1.84 -3.09 -7.77
CA ILE A 50 -1.82 -4.35 -7.01
C ILE A 50 -1.53 -5.54 -7.93
N ASP A 51 -2.20 -5.63 -9.08
CA ASP A 51 -1.96 -6.69 -10.06
C ASP A 51 -0.49 -6.69 -10.52
N CYS A 52 0.09 -5.52 -10.78
CA CYS A 52 1.51 -5.38 -11.10
C CYS A 52 2.41 -5.86 -9.95
N ILE A 53 2.06 -5.58 -8.69
CA ILE A 53 2.86 -6.03 -7.54
C ILE A 53 2.81 -7.57 -7.42
N LEU A 54 1.68 -8.19 -7.77
CA LEU A 54 1.43 -9.61 -7.57
C LEU A 54 1.79 -10.49 -8.78
N GLU A 55 2.04 -9.93 -9.96
CA GLU A 55 2.26 -10.67 -11.21
C GLU A 55 3.28 -11.82 -11.11
N ASP A 56 4.39 -11.60 -10.40
CA ASP A 56 5.42 -12.64 -10.12
C ASP A 56 5.61 -12.86 -8.61
N ALA A 57 4.55 -12.64 -7.82
CA ALA A 57 4.61 -12.94 -6.40
C ALA A 57 4.75 -14.46 -6.18
N ALA A 58 5.50 -14.82 -5.13
CA ALA A 58 5.68 -16.21 -4.75
C ALA A 58 4.33 -16.91 -4.52
N GLU A 59 4.31 -18.23 -4.70
CA GLU A 59 3.08 -19.02 -4.65
C GLU A 59 2.34 -18.88 -3.31
N SER A 60 3.07 -18.74 -2.20
CA SER A 60 2.52 -18.50 -0.86
C SER A 60 1.68 -17.21 -0.77
N ILE A 61 2.19 -16.12 -1.36
CA ILE A 61 1.52 -14.81 -1.41
C ILE A 61 0.36 -14.86 -2.40
N SER A 62 0.57 -15.43 -3.58
CA SER A 62 -0.43 -15.55 -4.62
C SER A 62 -1.63 -16.40 -4.17
N LYS A 63 -1.41 -17.49 -3.43
CA LYS A 63 -2.48 -18.29 -2.80
C LYS A 63 -3.32 -17.46 -1.83
N SER A 64 -2.67 -16.70 -0.96
CA SER A 64 -3.35 -15.86 0.02
C SER A 64 -4.21 -14.78 -0.66
N ALA A 65 -3.65 -14.12 -1.67
CA ALA A 65 -4.37 -13.14 -2.48
C ALA A 65 -5.59 -13.76 -3.19
N ASN A 66 -5.43 -14.95 -3.77
CA ASN A 66 -6.51 -15.66 -4.46
C ASN A 66 -7.63 -16.10 -3.52
N VAL A 67 -7.34 -16.43 -2.25
CA VAL A 67 -8.38 -16.70 -1.26
C VAL A 67 -9.24 -15.46 -1.03
N VAL A 68 -8.61 -14.30 -0.83
CA VAL A 68 -9.35 -13.04 -0.67
C VAL A 68 -10.18 -12.74 -1.91
N HIS A 69 -9.59 -12.83 -3.10
CA HIS A 69 -10.31 -12.60 -4.36
C HIS A 69 -11.52 -13.53 -4.50
N THR A 70 -11.34 -14.83 -4.32
CA THR A 70 -12.43 -15.81 -4.43
C THR A 70 -13.58 -15.46 -3.50
N CYS A 71 -13.28 -15.10 -2.24
CA CYS A 71 -14.32 -14.80 -1.27
C CYS A 71 -15.00 -13.45 -1.51
N VAL A 72 -14.28 -12.44 -1.99
CA VAL A 72 -14.90 -11.15 -2.32
C VAL A 72 -15.76 -11.31 -3.58
N ASP A 73 -15.27 -11.98 -4.61
CA ASP A 73 -15.97 -12.19 -5.90
C ASP A 73 -17.25 -13.04 -5.74
N GLU A 74 -17.30 -13.93 -4.74
CA GLU A 74 -18.48 -14.73 -4.45
C GLU A 74 -19.68 -13.88 -3.97
N PHE A 75 -19.43 -12.78 -3.26
CA PHE A 75 -20.49 -11.97 -2.64
C PHE A 75 -20.61 -10.54 -3.22
N TRP A 76 -19.58 -10.07 -3.92
CA TRP A 76 -19.48 -8.70 -4.44
C TRP A 76 -18.99 -8.68 -5.88
N ASP A 77 -19.57 -7.81 -6.71
CA ASP A 77 -19.16 -7.64 -8.11
C ASP A 77 -17.82 -6.88 -8.20
N VAL A 78 -16.75 -7.62 -8.46
CA VAL A 78 -15.36 -7.13 -8.55
C VAL A 78 -14.69 -7.64 -9.82
N LYS A 79 -13.76 -6.85 -10.38
CA LYS A 79 -13.20 -7.09 -11.73
C LYS A 79 -11.80 -7.70 -11.71
N GLY A 80 -11.56 -8.63 -10.79
CA GLY A 80 -10.31 -9.40 -10.68
C GLY A 80 -9.56 -9.21 -9.36
N LEU A 81 -8.38 -9.85 -9.29
CA LEU A 81 -7.58 -9.98 -8.07
C LEU A 81 -7.26 -8.64 -7.40
N GLY A 82 -6.67 -7.70 -8.14
CA GLY A 82 -6.31 -6.38 -7.62
C GLY A 82 -7.51 -5.57 -7.16
N ASP A 83 -8.64 -5.65 -7.87
CA ASP A 83 -9.87 -4.95 -7.49
C ASP A 83 -10.48 -5.54 -6.22
N SER A 84 -10.46 -6.86 -6.06
CA SER A 84 -10.91 -7.52 -4.82
C SER A 84 -10.05 -7.15 -3.62
N LEU A 85 -8.72 -7.13 -3.77
CA LEU A 85 -7.80 -6.77 -2.69
C LEU A 85 -7.93 -5.29 -2.31
N TYR A 86 -8.02 -4.42 -3.31
CA TYR A 86 -8.28 -3.00 -3.09
C TYR A 86 -9.61 -2.79 -2.37
N SER A 87 -10.67 -3.44 -2.86
CA SER A 87 -12.01 -3.33 -2.29
C SER A 87 -12.09 -3.90 -0.88
N MET A 88 -11.42 -5.02 -0.59
CA MET A 88 -11.33 -5.55 0.77
C MET A 88 -10.67 -4.57 1.75
N GLN A 89 -9.65 -3.82 1.29
CA GLN A 89 -8.97 -2.83 2.12
C GLN A 89 -9.78 -1.54 2.28
N CYS A 90 -10.37 -1.04 1.19
CA CYS A 90 -10.88 0.33 1.09
C CYS A 90 -12.41 0.44 1.09
N ASN A 91 -13.14 -0.64 0.81
CA ASN A 91 -14.59 -0.67 0.90
C ASN A 91 -15.00 -1.23 2.27
N TRP A 92 -15.62 -0.35 3.07
CA TRP A 92 -16.04 -0.68 4.43
C TRP A 92 -17.10 -1.77 4.50
N ASP A 93 -18.01 -1.81 3.53
CA ASP A 93 -19.11 -2.77 3.53
C ASP A 93 -18.58 -4.17 3.24
N ILE A 94 -17.65 -4.31 2.29
CA ILE A 94 -16.94 -5.57 2.01
C ILE A 94 -16.11 -6.01 3.21
N ARG A 95 -15.33 -5.10 3.81
CA ARG A 95 -14.48 -5.41 4.97
C ARG A 95 -15.26 -5.91 6.19
N ARG A 96 -16.53 -5.55 6.30
CA ARG A 96 -17.43 -5.93 7.40
C ARG A 96 -18.48 -6.96 7.02
N ASP A 97 -18.43 -7.47 5.80
CA ASP A 97 -19.33 -8.51 5.36
C ASP A 97 -18.94 -9.83 6.04
N ASP A 98 -19.82 -10.31 6.92
CA ASP A 98 -19.61 -11.55 7.67
C ASP A 98 -19.43 -12.75 6.71
N ASN A 99 -20.09 -12.77 5.55
CA ASN A 99 -19.95 -13.87 4.58
C ASN A 99 -18.56 -13.88 3.94
N VAL A 100 -18.03 -12.71 3.61
CA VAL A 100 -16.66 -12.58 3.09
C VAL A 100 -15.65 -13.02 4.15
N GLY A 101 -15.83 -12.55 5.39
CA GLY A 101 -14.98 -12.92 6.53
C GLY A 101 -14.98 -14.43 6.82
N GLU A 102 -16.17 -15.03 6.89
CA GLU A 102 -16.34 -16.47 7.11
C GLU A 102 -15.73 -17.30 5.97
N CYS A 103 -15.95 -16.91 4.72
CA CYS A 103 -15.35 -17.56 3.56
C CYS A 103 -13.81 -17.53 3.63
N ILE A 104 -13.22 -16.37 3.94
CA ILE A 104 -11.76 -16.24 4.06
C ILE A 104 -11.26 -17.15 5.19
N MET A 105 -11.92 -17.14 6.35
CA MET A 105 -11.55 -17.99 7.48
C MET A 105 -11.65 -19.49 7.16
N GLU A 106 -12.66 -19.91 6.40
CA GLU A 106 -12.82 -21.30 5.98
C GLU A 106 -11.73 -21.72 5.00
N LYS A 107 -11.52 -20.94 3.93
CA LYS A 107 -10.50 -21.25 2.92
C LYS A 107 -9.09 -21.11 3.48
N ALA A 108 -8.86 -20.20 4.42
CA ALA A 108 -7.59 -20.08 5.13
C ALA A 108 -7.23 -21.35 5.92
N LYS A 109 -8.21 -22.10 6.45
CA LYS A 109 -7.91 -23.40 7.10
C LYS A 109 -7.43 -24.46 6.11
N SER A 110 -7.81 -24.34 4.85
CA SER A 110 -7.37 -25.24 3.76
C SER A 110 -6.05 -24.81 3.12
N LEU A 111 -5.62 -23.57 3.37
CA LEU A 111 -4.27 -23.16 3.05
C LEU A 111 -3.34 -23.85 4.04
N ASP A 112 -2.47 -24.69 3.50
CA ASP A 112 -1.37 -25.28 4.25
C ASP A 112 -0.37 -24.15 4.59
N PHE A 113 -0.67 -23.39 5.65
CA PHE A 113 0.20 -22.33 6.18
C PHE A 113 1.45 -22.90 6.87
N ASP A 114 1.74 -24.20 6.72
CA ASP A 114 2.97 -24.83 7.20
C ASP A 114 4.23 -24.11 6.65
N GLN A 115 4.08 -23.33 5.58
CA GLN A 115 5.07 -22.36 5.11
C GLN A 115 4.42 -20.99 4.91
N PRO A 116 4.35 -20.14 5.95
CA PRO A 116 3.98 -18.75 5.76
C PRO A 116 5.00 -18.08 4.82
N PRO A 117 4.62 -17.00 4.12
CA PRO A 117 5.55 -16.35 3.22
C PRO A 117 6.84 -15.97 3.95
N THR A 118 7.98 -16.32 3.36
CA THR A 118 9.28 -16.03 3.96
C THR A 118 9.56 -14.52 3.91
N GLU A 119 10.50 -14.05 4.73
CA GLU A 119 10.94 -12.65 4.67
C GLU A 119 11.46 -12.27 3.28
N GLU A 120 12.13 -13.21 2.58
CA GLU A 120 12.60 -13.00 1.20
C GLU A 120 11.44 -12.82 0.21
N GLU A 121 10.36 -13.59 0.35
CA GLU A 121 9.16 -13.46 -0.48
C GLU A 121 8.47 -12.11 -0.24
N PHE A 122 8.38 -11.68 1.03
CA PHE A 122 7.87 -10.35 1.35
C PHE A 122 8.75 -9.23 0.79
N LEU A 123 10.08 -9.38 0.88
CA LEU A 123 11.03 -8.42 0.31
C LEU A 123 10.90 -8.34 -1.21
N ALA A 124 10.70 -9.47 -1.89
CA ALA A 124 10.48 -9.51 -3.34
C ALA A 124 9.23 -8.71 -3.74
N VAL A 125 8.11 -8.90 -3.05
CA VAL A 125 6.88 -8.13 -3.27
C VAL A 125 7.08 -6.65 -2.95
N LYS A 126 7.73 -6.34 -1.82
CA LYS A 126 8.04 -4.96 -1.43
C LYS A 126 8.89 -4.24 -2.48
N ASN A 127 9.86 -4.92 -3.08
CA ASN A 127 10.72 -4.36 -4.12
C ASN A 127 9.97 -4.06 -5.42
N ARG A 128 8.74 -4.57 -5.61
CA ARG A 128 7.88 -4.24 -6.75
C ARG A 128 7.01 -3.00 -6.53
N ILE A 129 6.81 -2.55 -5.29
CA ILE A 129 5.93 -1.43 -4.95
C ILE A 129 6.29 -0.17 -5.76
N GLU A 130 7.56 0.27 -5.68
CA GLU A 130 8.02 1.48 -6.37
C GLU A 130 8.05 1.31 -7.91
N PRO A 131 8.65 0.25 -8.49
CA PRO A 131 8.60 0.04 -9.94
C PRO A 131 7.18 0.02 -10.52
N CYS A 132 6.23 -0.63 -9.82
CA CYS A 132 4.85 -0.73 -10.26
C CYS A 132 4.10 0.60 -10.22
N LEU A 133 4.48 1.55 -9.34
CA LEU A 133 3.90 2.89 -9.34
C LEU A 133 4.16 3.64 -10.65
N PHE A 134 5.30 3.38 -11.29
CA PHE A 134 5.71 4.07 -12.52
C PHE A 134 5.32 3.34 -13.81
N THR A 135 4.92 2.07 -13.72
CA THR A 135 4.42 1.25 -14.86
C THR A 135 2.90 1.15 -14.93
N ALA A 136 2.18 1.53 -13.87
CA ALA A 136 0.73 1.74 -13.89
C ALA A 136 0.35 3.01 -14.69
N LYS A 137 0.55 2.97 -16.02
CA LYS A 137 0.14 3.99 -16.99
C LYS A 137 -1.18 3.66 -17.66
#